data_AF-A0A132T4G4-F1
#
_entry.id   AF-A0A132T4G4-F1
#
_cell.length_a   1.000
_cell.length_b   1.000
_cell.length_c   1.000
_cell.angle_alpha   90.00
_cell.angle_beta   90.00
_cell.angle_gamma   90.00
#
_symmetry.space_group_name_H-M   'P 1'
#
loop_
_entity.id
_entity.type
_entity.pdbx_description
1 polymer ?
#
loop_
_entity_poly.entity_id
_entity_poly.type
_entity_poly.pdbx_seq_one_letter_code
_entity_poly.pdbx_strand_id
1 'polypeptide(L)'
;MTEPLGLSIGMTNLVAARVGRPPVTRRSILNVFGDRAPEVGAPSEIPGFTEPRLVLTGFVERVGDPVPLVAADGSAHRGEQALAQASLRPDATAGRSSPLAASAPTIC
;
A
#
# COMPACT_ATOMS: atom_id res chain seq x y z
N MET A 1 5.58 -23.21 -7.20
CA MET A 1 6.66 -22.67 -6.33
C MET A 1 6.30 -21.24 -6.05
N THR A 2 6.36 -20.84 -4.79
CA THR A 2 5.98 -19.51 -4.33
C THR A 2 7.26 -18.69 -4.26
N GLU A 3 7.29 -17.52 -4.90
CA GLU A 3 8.46 -16.65 -4.79
C GLU A 3 8.27 -15.76 -3.56
N PRO A 4 9.21 -15.75 -2.60
CA PRO A 4 9.11 -14.85 -1.46
C PRO A 4 9.19 -13.41 -1.95
N LEU A 5 8.17 -12.62 -1.61
CA LEU A 5 8.15 -11.18 -1.84
C LEU A 5 8.52 -10.48 -0.54
N GLY A 6 9.64 -9.77 -0.53
CA GLY A 6 10.00 -8.85 0.54
C GLY A 6 9.23 -7.54 0.39
N LEU A 7 8.56 -7.10 1.44
CA LEU A 7 7.90 -5.80 1.49
C LEU A 7 8.51 -4.96 2.62
N SER A 8 9.10 -3.82 2.29
CA SER A 8 9.49 -2.80 3.25
C SER A 8 8.42 -1.72 3.32
N ILE A 9 7.91 -1.49 4.53
CA ILE A 9 6.84 -0.55 4.79
C ILE A 9 7.44 0.71 5.42
N GLY A 10 7.63 1.77 4.62
CA GLY A 10 8.03 3.08 5.12
C GLY A 10 6.85 4.03 5.26
N MET A 11 6.96 5.00 6.16
CA MET A 11 5.96 6.07 6.32
C MET A 11 5.67 6.80 5.00
N THR A 12 6.72 7.02 4.22
CA THR A 12 6.65 7.79 2.97
C THR A 12 6.70 6.91 1.72
N ASN A 13 7.38 5.75 1.80
CA ASN A 13 7.60 4.87 0.66
C ASN A 13 7.32 3.41 1.02
N LEU A 14 6.67 2.69 0.11
CA LEU A 14 6.52 1.23 0.14
C LEU A 14 7.47 0.63 -0.89
N VAL A 15 8.23 -0.39 -0.48
CA VAL A 15 9.20 -1.06 -1.36
C VAL A 15 8.89 -2.53 -1.45
N ALA A 16 8.66 -3.01 -2.67
CA ALA A 16 8.42 -4.41 -2.97
C ALA A 16 9.65 -5.00 -3.68
N ALA A 17 10.30 -6.00 -3.09
CA ALA A 17 11.48 -6.66 -3.62
C ALA A 17 11.18 -8.15 -3.87
N ARG A 18 11.36 -8.61 -5.11
CA ARG A 18 11.26 -10.03 -5.47
C ARG A 18 12.63 -10.57 -5.82
N VAL A 19 12.87 -11.84 -5.52
CA VAL A 19 14.10 -12.52 -5.95
C VAL A 19 14.20 -12.46 -7.48
N GLY A 20 15.31 -11.91 -8.00
CA GLY A 20 15.54 -11.80 -9.44
C GLY A 20 14.88 -10.62 -10.16
N ARG A 21 14.21 -9.69 -9.45
CA ARG A 21 13.74 -8.41 -10.02
C ARG A 21 14.26 -7.21 -9.23
N PRO A 22 14.47 -6.05 -9.87
CA PRO A 22 14.80 -4.84 -9.15
C PRO A 22 13.68 -4.47 -8.16
N PRO A 23 14.02 -3.96 -6.97
CA PRO A 23 13.02 -3.51 -6.00
C PRO A 23 12.22 -2.35 -6.58
N VAL A 24 10.91 -2.39 -6.40
CA VAL A 24 9.99 -1.33 -6.83
C VAL A 24 9.65 -0.47 -5.63
N THR A 25 10.06 0.79 -5.67
CA THR A 25 9.72 1.80 -4.67
C THR A 25 8.55 2.63 -5.18
N ARG A 26 7.53 2.81 -4.34
CA ARG A 26 6.39 3.70 -4.60
C ARG A 26 6.08 4.54 -3.39
N ARG A 27 5.37 5.65 -3.59
CA ARG A 27 4.87 6.47 -2.48
C ARG A 27 3.84 5.70 -1.64
N SER A 28 3.87 5.91 -0.32
CA SER A 28 2.86 5.39 0.64
C SER A 28 1.54 6.14 0.53
N ILE A 29 0.98 6.13 -0.68
CA ILE A 29 -0.30 6.75 -1.05
C ILE A 29 -1.20 5.61 -1.53
N LEU A 30 -2.31 5.41 -0.84
CA LEU A 30 -3.31 4.41 -1.19
C LEU A 30 -4.47 5.11 -1.91
N ASN A 31 -4.63 4.79 -3.19
CA ASN A 31 -5.70 5.31 -4.04
C ASN A 31 -6.83 4.29 -4.09
N VAL A 32 -7.97 4.61 -3.50
CA VAL A 32 -9.16 3.76 -3.53
C VAL A 32 -10.05 4.22 -4.67
N PHE A 33 -10.40 3.28 -5.53
CA PHE A 33 -11.33 3.50 -6.63
C PHE A 33 -12.68 2.86 -6.29
N GLY A 34 -13.78 3.42 -6.82
CA GLY A 34 -15.10 2.81 -6.67
C GLY A 34 -15.35 1.64 -7.62
N ASP A 35 -14.63 1.62 -8.75
CA ASP A 35 -14.85 0.67 -9.87
C ASP A 35 -13.77 -0.42 -9.95
N ARG A 36 -12.61 -0.19 -9.31
CA ARG A 36 -11.49 -1.14 -9.29
C ARG A 36 -10.89 -1.28 -7.90
N ALA A 37 -10.02 -2.27 -7.75
CA ALA A 37 -9.26 -2.47 -6.52
C ALA A 37 -8.39 -1.24 -6.19
N PRO A 38 -8.15 -0.95 -4.90
CA PRO A 38 -7.28 0.14 -4.50
C PRO A 38 -5.83 -0.11 -4.94
N GLU A 39 -5.14 0.95 -5.35
CA GLU A 39 -3.77 0.90 -5.86
C GLU A 39 -2.83 1.81 -5.07
N VAL A 40 -1.60 1.33 -4.86
CA VAL A 40 -0.55 2.05 -4.12
C VAL A 40 0.39 2.78 -5.08
N GLY A 41 0.67 4.04 -4.79
CA GLY A 41 1.63 4.88 -5.49
C GLY A 41 1.11 6.27 -5.78
N ALA A 42 2.00 7.14 -6.25
CA ALA A 42 1.61 8.42 -6.81
C ALA A 42 0.83 8.21 -8.12
N PRO A 43 -0.02 9.18 -8.53
CA PRO A 43 -0.74 9.14 -9.80
C PRO A 43 0.14 8.81 -11.00
N SER A 44 1.36 9.36 -11.03
CA SER A 44 2.34 9.15 -12.09
C SER A 44 2.94 7.74 -12.12
N GLU A 45 2.83 6.99 -11.03
CA GLU A 45 3.37 5.62 -10.88
C GLU A 45 2.33 4.56 -11.23
N ILE A 46 1.06 4.96 -11.43
CA ILE A 46 -0.06 4.06 -11.68
C ILE A 46 -0.41 4.10 -13.18
N PRO A 47 -0.13 3.03 -13.94
CA PRO A 47 -0.54 2.96 -15.34
C PRO A 47 -2.08 2.95 -15.45
N GLY A 48 -2.63 3.84 -16.27
CA GLY A 48 -4.09 4.01 -16.37
C GLY A 48 -4.70 4.66 -15.12
N PHE A 49 -3.96 5.57 -14.47
CA PHE A 49 -4.50 6.37 -13.39
C PHE A 49 -5.76 7.12 -13.81
N THR A 50 -6.82 6.94 -13.05
CA THR A 50 -8.08 7.69 -13.15
C THR A 50 -8.27 8.47 -11.86
N GLU A 51 -9.26 9.37 -11.79
CA GLU A 51 -9.57 10.03 -10.54
C GLU A 51 -9.92 8.99 -9.45
N PRO A 52 -9.11 8.92 -8.37
CA PRO A 52 -9.41 8.04 -7.27
C PRO A 52 -10.59 8.60 -6.52
N ARG A 53 -11.46 7.70 -6.05
CA ARG A 53 -12.58 8.07 -5.20
C ARG A 53 -12.10 8.57 -3.84
N LEU A 54 -10.98 8.00 -3.36
CA LEU A 54 -10.39 8.36 -2.10
C LEU A 54 -8.86 8.20 -2.16
N VAL A 55 -8.14 9.12 -1.54
CA VAL A 55 -6.69 9.04 -1.39
C VAL A 55 -6.35 9.04 0.08
N LEU A 56 -5.65 7.99 0.54
CA LEU A 56 -5.20 7.82 1.92
C LEU A 56 -3.68 7.90 1.98
N THR A 57 -3.15 8.77 2.83
CA THR A 57 -1.71 8.97 3.06
C THR A 57 -1.41 8.98 4.54
N GLY A 58 -0.18 8.65 4.93
CA GLY A 58 0.20 8.59 6.36
C GLY A 58 -0.46 7.43 7.11
N PHE A 59 -1.04 6.47 6.38
CA PHE A 59 -1.75 5.36 7.01
C PHE A 59 -0.83 4.44 7.81
N VAL A 60 0.45 4.38 7.44
CA VAL A 60 1.51 3.68 8.17
C VAL A 60 1.75 4.29 9.55
N GLU A 61 1.65 5.61 9.69
CA GLU A 61 1.88 6.32 10.95
C GLU A 61 0.76 6.11 11.98
N ARG A 62 -0.44 5.73 11.52
CA ARG A 62 -1.53 5.35 12.42
C ARG A 62 -1.61 3.86 12.70
N VAL A 63 -0.68 3.04 12.18
CA VAL A 63 -0.67 1.60 12.51
C VAL A 63 -0.29 1.46 13.98
N GLY A 64 -1.19 0.89 14.79
CA GLY A 64 -1.04 0.81 16.25
C GLY A 64 -1.44 2.08 16.99
N ASP A 65 -1.82 3.14 16.29
CA ASP A 65 -2.36 4.36 16.90
C ASP A 65 -3.89 4.25 17.01
N PRO A 66 -4.51 4.64 18.15
CA PRO A 66 -5.96 4.56 18.33
C PRO A 66 -6.72 5.60 17.51
N VAL A 67 -6.06 6.62 16.97
CA VAL A 67 -6.69 7.68 16.16
C VAL A 67 -6.85 7.18 14.71
N PRO A 68 -8.10 7.14 14.18
CA PRO A 68 -8.31 6.77 12.78
C PRO A 68 -7.77 7.85 11.83
N LEU A 69 -7.36 7.44 10.63
CA LEU A 69 -7.19 8.39 9.53
C LEU A 69 -8.55 8.82 9.03
N VAL A 70 -8.76 10.13 9.02
CA VAL A 70 -9.89 10.72 8.35
C VAL A 70 -9.49 11.00 6.92
N ALA A 71 -10.21 10.41 5.99
CA ALA A 71 -9.97 10.58 4.58
C ALA A 71 -10.64 11.86 4.06
N ALA A 72 -10.34 12.24 2.81
CA ALA A 72 -10.87 13.47 2.22
C ALA A 72 -12.42 13.49 2.11
N ASP A 73 -13.05 12.31 2.09
CA ASP A 73 -14.51 12.16 2.10
C ASP A 73 -15.12 12.21 3.51
N GLY A 74 -14.31 12.42 4.56
CA GLY A 74 -14.72 12.44 5.96
C GLY A 74 -14.88 11.06 6.59
N SER A 75 -14.62 9.97 5.86
CA SER A 75 -14.67 8.61 6.40
C SER A 75 -13.46 8.29 7.27
N ALA A 76 -13.68 7.48 8.32
CA ALA A 76 -12.63 7.07 9.25
C ALA A 76 -12.08 5.70 8.85
N HIS A 77 -10.78 5.64 8.58
CA HIS A 77 -10.04 4.44 8.21
C HIS A 77 -8.96 4.13 9.25
N ARG A 78 -8.93 2.89 9.75
CA ARG A 78 -7.82 2.46 10.60
C ARG A 78 -6.55 2.30 9.77
N GLY A 79 -5.41 2.76 10.29
CA GLY A 79 -4.11 2.67 9.62
C GLY A 79 -3.74 1.23 9.25
N GLU A 80 -4.01 0.29 10.16
CA GLU A 80 -3.84 -1.15 9.96
C GLU A 80 -4.69 -1.73 8.81
N GLN A 81 -5.94 -1.27 8.65
CA GLN A 81 -6.79 -1.69 7.53
C GLN A 81 -6.30 -1.12 6.20
N ALA A 82 -5.93 0.17 6.18
CA ALA A 82 -5.36 0.79 4.98
C ALA A 82 -4.03 0.13 4.59
N LEU A 83 -3.17 -0.20 5.56
CA LEU A 83 -1.94 -0.94 5.31
C LEU A 83 -2.21 -2.36 4.80
N ALA A 84 -3.22 -3.04 5.35
CA ALA A 84 -3.63 -4.36 4.86
C ALA A 84 -4.12 -4.28 3.41
N GLN A 85 -4.92 -3.27 3.05
CA GLN A 85 -5.35 -3.05 1.67
C GLN A 85 -4.15 -2.77 0.74
N ALA A 86 -3.19 -1.97 1.19
CA ALA A 86 -1.94 -1.71 0.46
C ALA A 86 -1.08 -2.98 0.29
N SER A 87 -1.05 -3.85 1.31
CA SER A 87 -0.22 -5.07 1.35
C SER A 87 -0.86 -6.28 0.68
N LEU A 88 -2.19 -6.33 0.59
CA LEU A 88 -2.93 -7.43 -0.05
C LEU A 88 -2.79 -7.39 -1.58
N ARG A 89 -2.35 -6.26 -2.16
CA ARG A 89 -2.18 -6.10 -3.60
C ARG A 89 -0.90 -5.35 -3.99
N PRO A 90 0.28 -5.95 -3.81
CA PRO A 90 1.43 -5.62 -4.65
C PRO A 90 1.18 -6.03 -6.12
N ASP A 91 0.11 -6.78 -6.41
CA ASP A 91 -0.17 -7.41 -7.70
C ASP A 91 -0.59 -6.46 -8.82
N ALA A 92 -0.84 -5.17 -8.53
CA ALA A 92 -0.84 -4.14 -9.57
C ALA A 92 0.56 -4.00 -10.23
N THR A 93 1.60 -4.58 -9.63
CA THR A 93 2.96 -4.64 -10.19
C THR A 93 3.33 -6.04 -10.70
N ALA A 94 2.56 -7.09 -10.36
CA ALA A 94 2.79 -8.41 -10.94
C ALA A 94 1.64 -9.36 -10.66
N GLY A 95 1.11 -9.94 -11.74
CA GLY A 95 0.15 -11.02 -11.66
C GLY A 95 0.61 -12.14 -10.75
N ARG A 96 -0.36 -12.61 -9.97
CA ARG A 96 -0.39 -13.82 -9.14
C ARG A 96 0.14 -13.68 -7.72
N SER A 97 -0.82 -13.89 -6.81
CA SER A 97 -0.70 -14.13 -5.38
C SER A 97 0.50 -14.99 -5.02
N SER A 98 1.46 -14.38 -4.34
CA SER A 98 2.63 -15.03 -3.74
C SER A 98 2.69 -14.61 -2.27
N PRO A 99 3.19 -15.45 -1.34
CA PRO A 99 3.22 -15.12 0.07
C PRO A 99 4.20 -13.99 0.34
N LEU A 100 3.73 -13.10 1.20
CA LEU A 100 4.31 -11.82 1.53
C LEU A 100 5.15 -11.96 2.80
N ALA A 101 6.45 -11.65 2.71
CA ALA A 101 7.28 -11.36 3.88
C ALA A 101 7.28 -9.84 4.06
N ALA A 102 6.47 -9.33 4.98
CA ALA A 102 6.41 -7.90 5.29
C ALA A 102 7.29 -7.56 6.49
N SER A 103 8.22 -6.62 6.31
CA SER A 103 8.88 -5.91 7.41
C SER A 103 8.12 -4.61 7.66
N ALA A 104 7.44 -4.54 8.80
CA ALA A 104 6.89 -3.31 9.34
C ALA A 104 7.93 -2.64 10.26
N PRO A 105 7.98 -1.30 10.32
CA PRO A 105 8.82 -0.61 11.28
C PRO A 105 8.30 -0.92 12.68
N THR A 106 9.15 -1.47 13.54
CA THR A 106 8.87 -1.60 14.97
C THR A 106 8.77 -0.21 15.57
N ILE A 107 7.57 0.17 16.01
CA ILE A 107 7.40 1.24 17.00
C ILE A 107 7.85 0.64 18.35
N CYS A 108 8.86 1.26 18.96
CA CYS A 108 9.36 0.94 20.30
C CYS A 108 8.29 1.18 21.38
#